data_AF-A0A4M9XCL2-F1
#
_entry.id   AF-A0A4M9XCL2-F1
#
_cell.length_a   1.000
_cell.length_b   1.000
_cell.length_c   1.000
_cell.angle_alpha   90.00
_cell.angle_beta   90.00
_cell.angle_gamma   90.00
#
_symmetry.space_group_name_H-M   'P 1'
#
loop_
_entity.id
_entity.type
_entity.pdbx_description
1 polymer ?
#
loop_
_entity_poly.entity_id
_entity_poly.type
_entity_poly.pdbx_seq_one_letter_code
_entity_poly.pdbx_strand_id
1 'polypeptide(L)'
;MNDIDRSVDTFDFAMRRRFRFVEVTAEGQVGMLGKELNIHAEEAKIRLRNLNAAIENVQELNSHYHIGPSYFLKLKDVDFDYELLWSDYIKPLLEDYLRGSYDEVETLETLKKAFELTNNEQKDQAVADDNEGDENDDADY
;
A
#
# COMPACT_ATOMS: atom_id res chain seq x y z
N MET A 1 17.88 2.64 8.45
CA MET A 1 18.42 3.18 7.19
C MET A 1 17.24 3.31 6.24
N ASN A 2 17.23 4.26 5.31
CA ASN A 2 16.20 4.26 4.27
C ASN A 2 16.66 3.28 3.19
N ASP A 3 15.87 2.25 2.90
CA ASP A 3 16.25 1.18 1.98
C ASP A 3 15.96 1.54 0.50
N ILE A 4 15.24 2.64 0.26
CA ILE A 4 14.97 3.17 -1.09
C ILE A 4 16.18 3.92 -1.66
N ASP A 5 16.94 4.61 -0.81
CA ASP A 5 18.03 5.47 -1.24
C ASP A 5 19.32 4.65 -1.49
N ARG A 6 19.58 4.34 -2.77
CA ARG A 6 20.79 3.62 -3.19
C ARG A 6 22.05 4.48 -3.27
N SER A 7 21.94 5.80 -3.11
CA SER A 7 23.12 6.70 -3.17
C SER A 7 24.12 6.43 -2.03
N VAL A 8 23.68 5.75 -0.97
CA VAL A 8 24.45 5.44 0.23
C VAL A 8 24.96 4.00 0.30
N ASP A 9 24.82 3.20 -0.77
CA ASP A 9 25.19 1.76 -0.81
C ASP A 9 26.65 1.49 -0.38
N THR A 10 27.59 2.37 -0.75
CA THR A 10 29.01 2.22 -0.37
C THR A 10 29.23 2.41 1.13
N PHE A 11 28.48 3.33 1.75
CA PHE A 11 28.50 3.53 3.20
C PHE A 11 27.80 2.35 3.90
N ASP A 12 26.72 1.85 3.31
CA ASP A 12 25.95 0.72 3.83
C ASP A 12 26.80 -0.54 3.98
N PHE A 13 27.70 -0.86 3.04
CA PHE A 13 28.56 -2.05 3.15
C PHE A 13 29.44 -2.04 4.40
N ALA A 14 29.99 -0.87 4.76
CA ALA A 14 30.79 -0.71 5.97
C ALA A 14 29.96 -0.81 7.26
N MET A 15 28.68 -0.42 7.20
CA MET A 15 27.71 -0.51 8.28
C MET A 15 27.20 -1.95 8.45
N ARG A 16 26.87 -2.65 7.36
CA ARG A 16 26.43 -4.06 7.29
C ARG A 16 27.38 -5.03 7.96
N ARG A 17 28.68 -4.72 7.97
CA ARG A 17 29.68 -5.54 8.69
C ARG A 17 29.76 -5.25 10.20
N ARG A 18 29.37 -4.05 10.65
CA ARG A 18 29.61 -3.58 12.03
C ARG A 18 28.37 -3.58 12.91
N PHE A 19 27.18 -3.54 12.32
CA PHE A 19 25.92 -3.44 13.05
C PHE A 19 25.00 -4.61 12.75
N ARG A 20 24.15 -4.95 13.72
CA ARG A 20 23.00 -5.82 13.49
C ARG A 20 21.90 -4.99 12.81
N PHE A 21 21.35 -5.50 11.73
CA PHE A 21 20.23 -4.89 11.03
C PHE A 21 18.95 -5.49 11.56
N VAL A 22 18.04 -4.62 12.01
CA VAL A 22 16.70 -4.98 12.42
C VAL A 22 15.76 -4.22 11.51
N GLU A 23 15.01 -4.95 10.72
CA GLU A 23 14.06 -4.38 9.78
C GLU A 23 12.86 -3.78 10.53
N VAL A 24 12.41 -2.62 10.08
CA VAL A 24 11.21 -1.94 10.58
C VAL A 24 10.26 -1.83 9.39
N THR A 25 9.37 -2.80 9.24
CA THR A 25 8.40 -2.85 8.14
C THR A 25 7.23 -1.90 8.37
N ALA A 26 6.60 -1.45 7.28
CA ALA A 26 5.38 -0.65 7.36
C ALA A 26 4.30 -1.37 8.18
N GLU A 27 4.01 -2.64 7.89
CA GLU A 27 3.02 -3.46 8.60
C GLU A 27 3.34 -3.57 10.10
N GLY A 28 4.62 -3.76 10.47
CA GLY A 28 5.04 -3.86 11.87
C GLY A 28 4.77 -2.58 12.68
N GLN A 29 4.61 -1.44 12.01
CA GLN A 29 4.37 -0.14 12.65
C GLN A 29 2.91 0.32 12.58
N VAL A 30 2.02 -0.41 11.91
CA VAL A 30 0.60 -0.05 11.72
C VAL A 30 -0.13 0.17 13.05
N GLY A 31 0.31 -0.51 14.12
CA GLY A 31 -0.23 -0.34 15.48
C GLY A 31 -0.18 1.11 16.01
N MET A 32 0.69 1.98 15.49
CA MET A 32 0.73 3.39 15.89
C MET A 32 -0.55 4.15 15.53
N LEU A 33 -1.22 3.78 14.44
CA LEU A 33 -2.44 4.45 13.98
C LEU A 33 -3.57 4.31 14.99
N GLY A 34 -3.65 3.16 15.67
CA GLY A 34 -4.66 2.92 16.71
C GLY A 34 -4.54 3.86 17.91
N LYS A 35 -3.31 4.28 18.26
CA LYS A 35 -3.07 5.22 19.37
C LYS A 35 -3.41 6.65 18.98
N GLU A 36 -3.16 7.00 17.72
CA GLU A 36 -3.21 8.39 17.28
C GLU A 36 -4.55 8.77 16.63
N LEU A 37 -5.19 7.90 15.85
CA LEU A 37 -6.35 8.23 15.00
C LEU A 37 -7.71 7.85 15.58
N ASN A 38 -7.75 7.21 16.76
CA ASN A 38 -8.98 6.81 17.47
C ASN A 38 -9.99 6.09 16.54
N ILE A 39 -11.18 6.66 16.32
CA ILE A 39 -12.24 6.06 15.49
C ILE A 39 -11.85 5.92 14.01
N HIS A 40 -10.91 6.74 13.52
CA HIS A 40 -10.47 6.72 12.13
C HIS A 40 -9.34 5.70 11.89
N ALA A 41 -8.84 5.07 12.95
CA ALA A 41 -7.70 4.18 12.85
C ALA A 41 -7.98 2.94 11.98
N GLU A 42 -9.15 2.32 12.09
CA GLU A 42 -9.43 1.09 11.34
C GLU A 42 -9.49 1.32 9.83
N GLU A 43 -10.18 2.37 9.38
CA GLU A 43 -10.22 2.73 7.97
C GLU A 43 -8.81 3.08 7.44
N ALA A 44 -8.04 3.86 8.19
CA ALA A 44 -6.66 4.21 7.83
C ALA A 44 -5.79 2.96 7.66
N LYS A 45 -5.92 1.96 8.56
CA LYS A 45 -5.18 0.69 8.46
C LYS A 45 -5.55 -0.10 7.20
N ILE A 46 -6.85 -0.16 6.87
CA ILE A 46 -7.34 -0.90 5.70
C ILE A 46 -6.79 -0.28 4.42
N ARG A 47 -6.98 1.03 4.24
CA ARG A 47 -6.50 1.77 3.06
C ARG A 47 -4.99 1.66 2.90
N LEU A 48 -4.23 1.78 4.00
CA LEU A 48 -2.78 1.63 3.99
C LEU A 48 -2.35 0.22 3.52
N ARG A 49 -3.00 -0.83 4.03
CA ARG A 49 -2.70 -2.21 3.64
C ARG A 49 -3.07 -2.49 2.19
N ASN A 50 -4.22 -2.01 1.74
CA ASN A 50 -4.64 -2.15 0.34
C ASN A 50 -3.66 -1.45 -0.60
N LEU A 51 -3.24 -0.23 -0.25
CA LEU A 51 -2.24 0.51 -1.02
C LEU A 51 -0.89 -0.23 -1.06
N ASN A 52 -0.37 -0.69 0.08
CA ASN A 52 0.91 -1.41 0.11
C ASN A 52 0.85 -2.76 -0.61
N ALA A 53 -0.29 -3.44 -0.57
CA ALA A 53 -0.52 -4.65 -1.36
C ALA A 53 -0.51 -4.35 -2.87
N ALA A 54 -1.12 -3.23 -3.29
CA ALA A 54 -1.07 -2.80 -4.69
C ALA A 54 0.35 -2.40 -5.11
N ILE A 55 1.10 -1.69 -4.27
CA ILE A 55 2.51 -1.35 -4.51
C ILE A 55 3.37 -2.61 -4.72
N GLU A 56 3.17 -3.66 -3.92
CA GLU A 56 3.92 -4.92 -4.06
C GLU A 56 3.67 -5.61 -5.41
N ASN A 57 2.51 -5.37 -6.03
CA ASN A 57 2.13 -5.97 -7.31
C ASN A 57 2.59 -5.16 -8.53
N VAL A 58 3.17 -3.97 -8.34
CA VAL A 58 3.74 -3.17 -9.43
C VAL A 58 5.12 -3.73 -9.77
N GLN A 59 5.36 -4.07 -11.04
CA GLN A 59 6.58 -4.76 -11.50
C GLN A 59 7.89 -4.05 -11.13
N GLU A 60 7.87 -2.71 -11.03
CA GLU A 60 9.06 -1.90 -10.75
C GLU A 60 9.22 -1.56 -9.25
N LEU A 61 8.22 -1.87 -8.43
CA LEU A 61 8.21 -1.60 -6.99
C LEU A 61 8.28 -2.91 -6.19
N ASN A 62 8.49 -2.80 -4.88
CA ASN A 62 8.53 -3.91 -3.93
C ASN A 62 8.32 -3.37 -2.51
N SER A 63 8.43 -4.25 -1.51
CA SER A 63 8.30 -3.90 -0.08
C SER A 63 9.12 -2.69 0.41
N HIS A 64 10.26 -2.36 -0.21
CA HIS A 64 11.02 -1.15 0.17
C HIS A 64 10.29 0.15 -0.13
N TYR A 65 9.34 0.13 -1.08
CA TYR A 65 8.51 1.27 -1.48
C TYR A 65 7.18 1.34 -0.74
N HIS A 66 6.96 0.48 0.26
CA HIS A 66 5.76 0.56 1.08
C HIS A 66 5.64 1.93 1.74
N ILE A 67 4.42 2.45 1.72
CA ILE A 67 4.08 3.64 2.46
C ILE A 67 4.07 3.31 3.95
N GLY A 68 4.77 4.12 4.73
CA GLY A 68 4.78 4.00 6.18
C GLY A 68 3.51 4.54 6.82
N PRO A 69 3.06 3.99 7.97
CA PRO A 69 1.89 4.51 8.70
C PRO A 69 2.01 5.98 9.11
N SER A 70 3.23 6.54 9.19
CA SER A 70 3.45 7.96 9.50
C SER A 70 2.75 8.91 8.54
N TYR A 71 2.57 8.53 7.27
CA TYR A 71 1.81 9.34 6.31
C TYR A 71 0.34 9.49 6.73
N PHE A 72 -0.28 8.42 7.22
CA PHE A 72 -1.68 8.45 7.68
C PHE A 72 -1.86 9.24 8.98
N LEU A 73 -0.80 9.53 9.75
CA LEU A 73 -0.89 10.45 10.89
C LEU A 73 -1.21 11.89 10.45
N LYS A 74 -0.92 12.24 9.19
CA LYS A 74 -1.28 13.53 8.58
C LYS A 74 -2.77 13.74 8.41
N LEU A 75 -3.60 12.70 8.56
CA LEU A 75 -5.05 12.85 8.59
C LEU A 75 -5.52 13.87 9.63
N LYS A 76 -4.81 14.01 10.76
CA LYS A 76 -5.12 15.03 11.77
C LYS A 76 -4.92 16.47 11.28
N ASP A 77 -4.02 16.66 10.32
CA ASP A 77 -3.67 17.97 9.76
C ASP A 77 -4.61 18.35 8.60
N VAL A 78 -5.36 17.39 8.05
CA VAL A 78 -6.29 17.56 6.91
C VAL A 78 -7.74 17.22 7.27
N ASP A 79 -8.11 17.38 8.55
CA ASP A 79 -9.48 17.14 9.03
C ASP A 79 -10.05 15.76 8.66
N PHE A 80 -9.19 14.74 8.61
CA PHE A 80 -9.48 13.36 8.22
C PHE A 80 -10.02 13.21 6.78
N ASP A 81 -9.69 14.15 5.90
CA ASP A 81 -9.97 14.07 4.47
C ASP A 81 -8.92 13.20 3.77
N TYR A 82 -9.38 12.04 3.28
CA TYR A 82 -8.52 11.08 2.56
C TYR A 82 -8.14 11.54 1.16
N GLU A 83 -8.95 12.39 0.51
CA GLU A 83 -8.59 12.94 -0.80
C GLU A 83 -7.48 13.98 -0.65
N LEU A 84 -7.52 14.82 0.39
CA LEU A 84 -6.41 15.72 0.72
C LEU A 84 -5.16 14.95 1.15
N LEU A 85 -5.31 13.89 1.96
CA LEU A 85 -4.18 13.03 2.30
C LEU A 85 -3.52 12.46 1.04
N TRP A 86 -4.35 11.98 0.10
CA TRP A 86 -3.88 11.45 -1.17
C TRP A 86 -3.18 12.52 -2.01
N SER A 87 -3.85 13.64 -2.31
CA SER A 87 -3.34 14.67 -3.21
C SER A 87 -2.06 15.33 -2.69
N ASP A 88 -1.98 15.59 -1.39
CA ASP A 88 -0.95 16.45 -0.82
C ASP A 88 0.27 15.68 -0.32
N TYR A 89 0.11 14.40 0.06
CA TYR A 89 1.16 13.62 0.71
C TYR A 89 1.53 12.31 0.01
N ILE A 90 0.53 11.54 -0.46
CA ILE A 90 0.78 10.20 -1.00
C ILE A 90 1.06 10.27 -2.50
N LYS A 91 0.20 10.93 -3.27
CA LYS A 91 0.29 11.00 -4.73
C LYS A 91 1.64 11.57 -5.20
N PRO A 92 2.16 12.70 -4.68
CA PRO A 92 3.43 13.25 -5.16
C PRO A 92 4.60 12.29 -4.92
N LEU A 93 4.56 11.52 -3.83
CA LEU A 93 5.57 10.51 -3.54
C LEU A 93 5.51 9.33 -4.51
N LEU A 94 4.31 8.86 -4.85
CA LEU A 94 4.12 7.77 -5.80
C LEU A 94 4.48 8.20 -7.23
N GLU A 95 4.20 9.45 -7.62
CA GLU A 95 4.69 10.04 -8.87
C GLU A 95 6.22 10.02 -8.94
N ASP A 96 6.91 10.31 -7.83
CA ASP A 96 8.37 10.20 -7.77
C ASP A 96 8.86 8.75 -7.86
N TYR A 97 8.13 7.79 -7.29
CA TYR A 97 8.47 6.37 -7.39
C TYR A 97 8.28 5.81 -8.80
N LEU A 98 7.25 6.26 -9.51
CA LEU A 98 6.89 5.80 -10.85
C LEU A 98 7.55 6.64 -11.95
N ARG A 99 8.34 7.66 -11.59
CA ARG A 99 8.95 8.58 -12.55
C ARG A 99 9.79 7.84 -13.58
N GLY A 100 9.40 7.96 -14.85
CA GLY A 100 10.10 7.34 -15.97
C GLY A 100 9.62 5.90 -16.27
N SER A 101 8.61 5.41 -15.55
CA SER A 101 7.85 4.22 -15.92
C SER A 101 6.97 4.52 -17.13
N TYR A 102 6.75 3.52 -17.99
CA TYR A 102 5.91 3.67 -19.20
C TYR A 102 4.42 3.81 -18.86
N ASP A 103 4.00 3.18 -17.77
CA ASP A 103 2.59 3.08 -17.37
C ASP A 103 2.31 3.89 -16.08
N GLU A 104 3.05 4.99 -15.88
CA GLU A 104 2.99 5.84 -14.68
C GLU A 104 1.54 6.24 -14.33
N VAL A 105 0.78 6.71 -15.32
CA VAL A 105 -0.60 7.17 -15.12
C VAL A 105 -1.54 6.01 -14.75
N GLU A 106 -1.49 4.90 -15.49
CA GLU A 106 -2.36 3.74 -15.26
C GLU A 106 -2.05 3.07 -13.92
N THR A 107 -0.76 2.98 -13.57
CA THR A 107 -0.30 2.45 -12.30
C THR A 107 -0.77 3.34 -11.15
N LEU A 108 -0.62 4.67 -11.28
CA LEU A 108 -1.06 5.61 -10.26
C LEU A 108 -2.59 5.57 -10.05
N GLU A 109 -3.36 5.42 -11.12
CA GLU A 109 -4.82 5.20 -11.03
C GLU A 109 -5.16 3.90 -10.30
N THR A 110 -4.44 2.81 -10.58
CA THR A 110 -4.62 1.53 -9.90
C THR A 110 -4.29 1.62 -8.42
N LEU A 111 -3.20 2.31 -8.06
CA LEU A 111 -2.84 2.58 -6.67
C LEU A 111 -3.89 3.45 -5.97
N LYS A 112 -4.44 4.46 -6.67
CA LYS A 112 -5.53 5.30 -6.13
C LYS A 112 -6.78 4.46 -5.83
N LYS A 113 -7.20 3.62 -6.76
CA LYS A 113 -8.33 2.70 -6.57
C LYS A 113 -8.11 1.82 -5.34
N ALA A 114 -6.93 1.22 -5.20
CA ALA A 114 -6.59 0.40 -4.04
C ALA A 114 -6.65 1.19 -2.72
N PHE A 115 -6.21 2.45 -2.72
CA PHE A 115 -6.29 3.35 -1.56
C PHE A 115 -7.74 3.76 -1.22
N GLU A 116 -8.62 3.86 -2.20
CA GLU A 116 -10.03 4.19 -1.99
C GLU A 116 -10.83 3.03 -1.41
N LEU A 117 -10.42 1.78 -1.66
CA LEU A 117 -11.10 0.58 -1.17
C LEU A 117 -11.20 0.56 0.37
N THR A 118 -12.44 0.43 0.84
CA THR A 118 -12.77 0.21 2.25
C THR A 118 -13.51 -1.12 2.47
N ASN A 119 -13.58 -1.59 3.72
CA ASN A 119 -14.20 -2.87 4.08
C ASN A 119 -15.65 -3.07 3.57
N ASN A 120 -16.38 -2.00 3.23
CA ASN A 120 -17.73 -2.11 2.71
C ASN A 120 -17.75 -2.55 1.23
N GLU A 121 -16.74 -2.19 0.44
CA GLU A 121 -16.68 -2.48 -1.00
C GLU A 121 -16.07 -3.87 -1.29
N GLN A 122 -15.25 -4.41 -0.38
CA GLN A 122 -14.71 -5.77 -0.49
C GLN A 122 -15.79 -6.86 -0.34
N LYS A 123 -16.92 -6.56 0.32
CA LYS A 123 -18.06 -7.49 0.40
C LYS A 123 -18.84 -7.61 -0.91
N ASP A 124 -18.88 -6.55 -1.71
CA ASP A 124 -19.67 -6.51 -2.94
C ASP A 124 -18.95 -7.21 -4.11
N GLN A 125 -17.61 -7.30 -4.08
CA GLN A 125 -16.83 -8.03 -5.10
C GLN A 125 -16.81 -9.55 -4.89
N ALA A 126 -16.92 -10.03 -3.65
CA ALA A 126 -16.91 -11.47 -3.36
C ALA A 126 -18.21 -12.21 -3.77
N VAL A 127 -19.29 -11.48 -4.07
CA VAL A 127 -20.60 -12.08 -4.43
C VAL A 127 -20.74 -12.25 -5.96
N ALA A 128 -19.87 -11.63 -6.76
CA ALA A 128 -19.97 -11.64 -8.22
C ALA A 128 -19.22 -12.80 -8.91
N ASP A 129 -18.38 -13.55 -8.20
CA ASP A 129 -17.47 -14.56 -8.79
C ASP A 129 -17.90 -16.03 -8.56
N ASP A 130 -19.01 -16.27 -7.85
CA ASP A 130 -19.47 -17.62 -7.46
C ASP A 130 -20.57 -18.19 -8.39
N ASN A 131 -20.77 -17.66 -9.59
CA ASN A 131 -21.89 -18.07 -10.44
C ASN A 131 -21.49 -18.34 -11.90
N GLU A 132 -20.55 -19.25 -12.12
CA GLU A 132 -20.46 -19.96 -13.39
C GLU A 132 -19.86 -21.36 -13.21
N GLY A 133 -20.69 -22.37 -13.46
CA GLY A 133 -20.22 -23.72 -13.83
C GLY A 133 -20.68 -24.85 -12.93
N ASP A 134 -21.94 -25.28 -13.09
CA ASP A 134 -22.22 -26.72 -13.00
C ASP A 134 -23.36 -27.10 -13.96
N GLU A 135 -22.97 -27.38 -15.21
CA GLU A 135 -23.81 -28.16 -16.11
C GLU A 135 -22.93 -29.15 -16.89
N ASN A 136 -23.36 -30.42 -16.82
CA ASN A 136 -22.97 -31.60 -17.61
C ASN A 136 -21.76 -32.36 -17.05
N ASP A 137 -21.82 -33.67 -16.78
CA ASP A 137 -22.35 -34.74 -17.62
C ASP A 137 -22.54 -36.04 -16.78
N ASP A 138 -23.69 -36.71 -16.89
CA ASP A 138 -23.78 -38.16 -16.63
C ASP A 138 -24.76 -38.75 -17.65
N ALA A 139 -24.23 -39.13 -18.81
CA ALA A 139 -24.95 -39.92 -19.82
C ALA A 139 -24.54 -41.40 -19.69
N ASP A 140 -25.51 -42.21 -19.23
CA ASP A 140 -25.54 -43.67 -19.33
C ASP A 140 -25.34 -44.15 -20.78
N TYR A 141 -24.37 -45.04 -21.03
CA TYR A 141 -24.53 -46.43 -21.56
C TYR A 141 -23.17 -47.08 -21.90
#